data_AF-A0A0F9MZZ4-F1
#
_entry.id   AF-A0A0F9MZZ4-F1
#
_cell.length_a   1.000
_cell.length_b   1.000
_cell.length_c   1.000
_cell.angle_alpha   90.00
_cell.angle_beta   90.00
_cell.angle_gamma   90.00
#
_symmetry.space_group_name_H-M   'P 1'
#
loop_
_entity.id
_entity.type
_entity.pdbx_description
1 polymer ?
#
loop_
_entity_poly.entity_id
_entity_poly.type
_entity_poly.pdbx_seq_one_letter_code
_entity_poly.pdbx_strand_id
1 'polypeptide(L)'
;MRNEIQLAMQDINDLINNRLRNKLGEYNIYGSRIDLPLTFETSPPIPIELKGIASDLVVAKIRLQNSEKPLLWDSAVKILDNYLERIYGFTRNIPFEPVRLHTITPRTGIIGSTVTLSGTDFEPSAKLDIVFNTTNPTTTPAEVITSDIGAFTGVTFTIPANQPDGSYVIKVSDKFGGIKVNYQVTS
;
A
#
# COMPACT_ATOMS: atom_id res chain seq x y z
N MET A 1 -7.25 -22.01 -30.18
CA MET A 1 -6.80 -22.30 -28.81
C MET A 1 -5.74 -21.33 -28.25
N ARG A 2 -4.45 -21.34 -28.64
CA ARG A 2 -3.45 -20.40 -28.03
C ARG A 2 -3.81 -18.90 -28.20
N ASN A 3 -4.34 -18.53 -29.38
CA ASN A 3 -4.74 -17.15 -29.67
C ASN A 3 -5.98 -16.69 -28.88
N GLU A 4 -6.94 -17.60 -28.65
CA GLU A 4 -8.18 -17.29 -27.91
C GLU A 4 -7.93 -17.08 -26.41
N ILE A 5 -7.02 -17.87 -25.82
CA ILE A 5 -6.63 -17.69 -24.41
C ILE A 5 -5.93 -16.34 -24.25
N GLN A 6 -5.04 -15.97 -25.18
CA GLN A 6 -4.34 -14.69 -25.14
C GLN A 6 -5.29 -13.50 -25.30
N LEU A 7 -6.25 -13.60 -26.22
CA LEU A 7 -7.30 -12.61 -26.39
C LEU A 7 -8.18 -12.50 -25.13
N ALA A 8 -8.60 -13.62 -24.54
CA ALA A 8 -9.38 -13.63 -23.31
C ALA A 8 -8.60 -13.00 -22.14
N MET A 9 -7.31 -13.32 -21.97
CA MET A 9 -6.47 -12.69 -20.94
C MET A 9 -6.36 -11.17 -21.14
N GLN A 10 -6.23 -10.71 -22.38
CA GLN A 10 -6.20 -9.28 -22.69
C GLN A 10 -7.54 -8.61 -22.34
N ASP A 11 -8.67 -9.16 -22.77
CA ASP A 11 -10.01 -8.65 -22.44
C ASP A 11 -10.22 -8.56 -20.92
N ILE A 12 -9.75 -9.55 -20.15
CA ILE A 12 -9.86 -9.54 -18.69
C ILE A 12 -8.94 -8.49 -18.06
N ASN A 13 -7.71 -8.34 -18.55
CA ASN A 13 -6.82 -7.28 -18.09
C ASN A 13 -7.43 -5.90 -18.33
N ASP A 14 -8.01 -5.66 -19.50
CA ASP A 14 -8.66 -4.39 -19.83
C ASP A 14 -9.90 -4.16 -18.96
N LEU A 15 -10.73 -5.19 -18.73
CA LEU A 15 -11.88 -5.12 -17.83
C LEU A 15 -11.46 -4.75 -16.40
N ILE A 16 -10.46 -5.43 -15.85
CA ILE A 16 -9.96 -5.20 -14.49
C ILE A 16 -9.32 -3.81 -14.40
N ASN A 17 -8.47 -3.43 -15.35
CA ASN A 17 -7.82 -2.11 -15.36
C ASN A 17 -8.82 -0.98 -15.45
N ASN A 18 -9.87 -1.10 -16.28
CA ASN A 18 -10.92 -0.08 -16.37
C ASN A 18 -11.70 0.04 -15.05
N ARG A 19 -12.03 -1.08 -14.42
CA ARG A 19 -12.72 -1.07 -13.12
C ARG A 19 -11.84 -0.50 -12.02
N LEU A 20 -10.57 -0.88 -11.96
CA LEU A 20 -9.59 -0.32 -11.03
C LEU A 20 -9.41 1.18 -11.26
N ARG A 21 -9.29 1.64 -12.52
CA ARG A 21 -9.16 3.07 -12.83
C ARG A 21 -10.35 3.87 -12.32
N ASN A 22 -11.57 3.34 -12.47
CA ASN A 22 -12.77 3.98 -11.93
C ASN A 22 -12.73 4.06 -10.39
N LYS A 23 -12.18 3.07 -9.71
CA LYS A 23 -12.12 3.01 -8.23
C LYS A 23 -10.98 3.83 -7.63
N LEU A 24 -9.80 3.78 -8.25
CA LEU A 24 -8.57 4.36 -7.73
C LEU A 24 -8.29 5.78 -8.26
N GLY A 25 -8.91 6.14 -9.39
CA GLY A 25 -8.56 7.37 -10.11
C GLY A 25 -7.23 7.26 -10.84
N GLU A 26 -6.74 8.39 -11.37
CA GLU A 26 -5.46 8.46 -12.09
C GLU A 26 -4.26 8.67 -11.17
N TYR A 27 -4.45 9.42 -10.08
CA TYR A 27 -3.41 9.87 -9.19
C TYR A 27 -3.76 9.56 -7.73
N ASN A 28 -2.74 9.26 -6.92
CA ASN A 28 -2.88 9.12 -5.47
C ASN A 28 -2.85 10.50 -4.78
N ILE A 29 -2.97 10.52 -3.45
CA ILE A 29 -2.94 11.77 -2.65
C ILE A 29 -1.63 12.56 -2.79
N TYR A 30 -0.54 11.93 -3.21
CA TYR A 30 0.76 12.56 -3.43
C TYR A 30 0.88 13.21 -4.81
N GLY A 31 -0.10 13.00 -5.70
CA GLY A 31 -0.04 13.42 -7.10
C GLY A 31 0.75 12.47 -7.99
N SER A 32 1.17 11.31 -7.48
CA SER A 32 1.81 10.27 -8.29
C SER A 32 0.78 9.46 -9.06
N ARG A 33 1.09 9.11 -10.31
CA ARG A 33 0.21 8.30 -11.15
C ARG A 33 0.08 6.89 -10.59
N ILE A 34 -1.14 6.35 -10.60
CA ILE A 34 -1.41 4.95 -10.29
C ILE A 34 -1.23 4.13 -11.56
N ASP A 35 -0.18 3.33 -11.56
CA ASP A 35 0.16 2.46 -12.69
C ASP A 35 -0.72 1.21 -12.72
N LEU A 36 -1.23 0.91 -13.92
CA LEU A 36 -2.04 -0.26 -14.21
C LEU A 36 -1.40 -1.02 -15.39
N PRO A 37 -1.42 -2.36 -15.39
CA PRO A 37 -2.00 -3.23 -14.36
C PRO A 37 -1.24 -3.21 -13.03
N LEU A 38 -1.94 -3.46 -11.93
CA LEU A 38 -1.29 -3.54 -10.61
C LEU A 38 -0.32 -4.74 -10.58
N THR A 39 0.82 -4.55 -9.92
CA THR A 39 1.82 -5.59 -9.64
C THR A 39 2.12 -5.63 -8.16
N PHE A 40 2.98 -6.54 -7.69
CA PHE A 40 3.38 -6.53 -6.28
C PHE A 40 4.19 -5.28 -5.89
N GLU A 41 4.76 -4.61 -6.88
CA GLU A 41 5.63 -3.44 -6.70
C GLU A 41 4.90 -2.11 -6.98
N THR A 42 3.68 -2.14 -7.53
CA THR A 42 2.89 -0.91 -7.70
C THR A 42 2.36 -0.43 -6.35
N SER A 43 2.03 0.86 -6.27
CA SER A 43 1.25 1.42 -5.16
C SER A 43 -0.11 1.90 -5.70
N PRO A 44 -1.23 1.22 -5.38
CA PRO A 44 -1.34 0.06 -4.50
C PRO A 44 -0.78 -1.24 -5.13
N PRO A 45 -0.36 -2.22 -4.30
CA PRO A 45 0.06 -3.52 -4.81
C PRO A 45 -1.14 -4.36 -5.23
N ILE A 46 -0.93 -5.27 -6.18
CA ILE A 46 -1.96 -6.23 -6.60
C ILE A 46 -2.31 -7.18 -5.43
N PRO A 47 -3.57 -7.23 -5.01
CA PRO A 47 -3.97 -8.18 -3.99
C PRO A 47 -4.03 -9.60 -4.55
N ILE A 48 -3.67 -10.60 -3.72
CA ILE A 48 -3.71 -12.02 -4.12
C ILE A 48 -5.12 -12.47 -4.52
N GLU A 49 -6.15 -11.99 -3.83
CA GLU A 49 -7.55 -12.29 -4.13
C GLU A 49 -7.95 -11.81 -5.53
N LEU A 50 -7.49 -10.62 -5.94
CA LEU A 50 -7.76 -10.09 -7.27
C LEU A 50 -7.12 -10.95 -8.38
N LYS A 51 -5.94 -11.55 -8.12
CA LYS A 51 -5.33 -12.53 -9.05
C LYS A 51 -6.19 -13.79 -9.21
N GLY A 52 -6.76 -14.28 -8.12
CA GLY A 52 -7.70 -15.41 -8.14
C GLY A 52 -8.94 -15.09 -8.98
N ILE A 53 -9.56 -13.94 -8.71
CA ILE A 53 -10.73 -13.45 -9.45
C ILE A 53 -10.40 -13.28 -10.94
N ALA A 54 -9.24 -12.74 -11.29
CA ALA A 54 -8.80 -12.61 -12.69
C ALA A 54 -8.70 -13.98 -13.38
N SER A 55 -8.19 -15.00 -12.69
CA SER A 55 -8.09 -16.36 -13.22
C SER A 55 -9.48 -16.96 -13.48
N ASP A 56 -10.41 -16.78 -12.54
CA ASP A 56 -11.80 -17.25 -12.70
C ASP A 56 -12.53 -16.55 -13.84
N LEU A 57 -12.29 -15.24 -14.02
CA LEU A 57 -12.83 -14.46 -15.14
C LEU A 57 -12.33 -14.96 -16.50
N VAL A 58 -11.05 -15.32 -16.62
CA VAL A 58 -10.50 -15.89 -17.85
C VAL A 58 -11.21 -17.22 -18.19
N VAL A 59 -11.39 -18.10 -17.19
CA VAL A 59 -12.11 -19.37 -17.38
C VAL A 59 -13.56 -19.11 -17.77
N ALA A 60 -14.23 -18.15 -17.14
CA ALA A 60 -15.61 -17.80 -17.44
C ALA A 60 -15.76 -17.24 -18.87
N LYS A 61 -14.85 -16.35 -19.30
CA LYS A 61 -14.82 -15.77 -20.66
C LYS A 61 -14.65 -16.85 -21.73
N ILE A 62 -13.72 -17.79 -21.53
CA ILE A 62 -13.51 -18.91 -22.46
C ILE A 62 -14.77 -19.78 -22.56
N ARG A 63 -15.42 -20.07 -21.42
CA ARG A 63 -16.67 -20.85 -21.41
C ARG A 63 -17.82 -20.11 -22.09
N LEU A 64 -17.91 -18.80 -21.95
CA LEU A 64 -18.89 -17.98 -22.62
C LEU A 64 -18.73 -18.07 -24.14
N GLN A 65 -17.51 -17.96 -24.65
CA GLN A 65 -17.18 -18.05 -26.07
C GLN A 65 -17.47 -19.45 -26.68
N ASN A 66 -17.33 -20.51 -25.88
CA ASN A 66 -17.47 -21.89 -26.36
C ASN A 66 -18.86 -22.51 -26.15
N SER A 67 -19.65 -22.02 -25.20
CA SER A 67 -20.87 -22.71 -24.74
C SER A 67 -22.03 -21.80 -24.34
N GLU A 68 -21.94 -20.48 -24.61
CA GLU A 68 -22.97 -19.50 -24.30
C GLU A 68 -23.53 -19.61 -22.87
N LYS A 69 -22.65 -19.72 -21.87
CA LYS A 69 -23.03 -19.79 -20.45
C LYS A 69 -22.92 -18.41 -19.77
N PRO A 70 -23.86 -17.46 -19.99
CA PRO A 70 -23.78 -16.11 -19.45
C PRO A 70 -23.76 -16.10 -17.92
N LEU A 71 -24.48 -17.02 -17.27
CA LEU A 71 -24.55 -17.09 -15.80
C LEU A 71 -23.19 -17.25 -15.10
N LEU A 72 -22.23 -17.97 -15.72
CA LEU A 72 -20.89 -18.12 -15.16
C LEU A 72 -20.09 -16.81 -15.28
N TRP A 73 -20.22 -16.14 -16.42
CA TRP A 73 -19.61 -14.84 -16.67
C TRP A 73 -20.17 -13.78 -15.72
N ASP A 74 -21.50 -13.65 -15.65
CA ASP A 74 -22.18 -12.66 -14.81
C ASP A 74 -21.84 -12.84 -13.33
N SER A 75 -21.75 -14.10 -12.87
CA SER A 75 -21.33 -14.42 -11.50
C SER A 75 -19.88 -13.98 -11.22
N ALA A 76 -18.94 -14.31 -12.11
CA ALA A 76 -17.53 -13.93 -11.97
C ALA A 76 -17.33 -12.40 -11.99
N VAL A 77 -18.04 -11.72 -12.89
CA VAL A 77 -18.05 -10.26 -13.00
C VAL A 77 -18.61 -9.62 -11.73
N LYS A 78 -19.70 -10.17 -11.17
CA LYS A 78 -20.28 -9.71 -9.90
C LYS A 78 -19.34 -9.92 -8.72
N ILE A 79 -18.59 -11.03 -8.69
CA ILE A 79 -17.56 -11.27 -7.67
C ILE A 79 -16.48 -10.21 -7.76
N LEU A 80 -16.01 -9.86 -8.96
CA LEU A 80 -15.06 -8.76 -9.16
C LEU A 80 -15.60 -7.43 -8.65
N ASP A 81 -16.85 -7.07 -9.01
CA ASP A 81 -17.43 -5.80 -8.58
C ASP A 81 -17.56 -5.72 -7.04
N ASN A 82 -18.10 -6.76 -6.41
CA ASN A 82 -18.21 -6.85 -4.96
C ASN A 82 -16.84 -6.78 -4.27
N TYR A 83 -15.83 -7.42 -4.85
CA TYR A 83 -14.46 -7.38 -4.35
C TYR A 83 -13.90 -5.96 -4.40
N LEU A 84 -14.00 -5.30 -5.56
CA LEU A 84 -13.49 -3.94 -5.74
C LEU A 84 -14.22 -2.94 -4.85
N GLU A 85 -15.53 -3.10 -4.65
CA GLU A 85 -16.30 -2.28 -3.71
C GLU A 85 -15.89 -2.50 -2.26
N ARG A 86 -15.63 -3.75 -1.86
CA ARG A 86 -15.17 -4.03 -0.49
C ARG A 86 -13.78 -3.45 -0.21
N ILE A 87 -12.86 -3.56 -1.16
CA ILE A 87 -11.45 -3.21 -0.95
C ILE A 87 -11.19 -1.72 -1.21
N TYR A 88 -11.74 -1.17 -2.29
CA TYR A 88 -11.49 0.21 -2.71
C TYR A 88 -12.70 1.13 -2.50
N GLY A 89 -13.83 0.58 -2.05
CA GLY A 89 -15.05 1.35 -1.83
C GLY A 89 -15.85 1.63 -3.11
N PHE A 90 -16.84 2.50 -2.96
CA PHE A 90 -17.50 3.14 -4.09
C PHE A 90 -16.55 4.13 -4.76
N THR A 91 -16.78 4.46 -6.03
CA THR A 91 -16.02 5.52 -6.70
C THR A 91 -16.25 6.83 -5.94
N ARG A 92 -15.18 7.41 -5.41
CA ARG A 92 -15.22 8.66 -4.64
C ARG A 92 -14.38 9.70 -5.37
N ASN A 93 -14.79 10.96 -5.29
CA ASN A 93 -14.00 12.09 -5.79
C ASN A 93 -12.88 12.47 -4.80
N ILE A 94 -12.17 11.47 -4.29
CA ILE A 94 -10.99 11.65 -3.43
C ILE A 94 -9.85 10.84 -4.04
N PRO A 95 -8.62 11.37 -4.09
CA PRO A 95 -7.47 10.60 -4.54
C PRO A 95 -7.26 9.38 -3.64
N PHE A 96 -6.75 8.30 -4.23
CA PHE A 96 -6.38 7.11 -3.47
C PHE A 96 -5.27 7.41 -2.46
N GLU A 97 -5.43 6.97 -1.20
CA GLU A 97 -4.40 7.06 -0.17
C GLU A 97 -3.67 5.71 -0.01
N PRO A 98 -2.35 5.65 -0.31
CA PRO A 98 -1.55 4.46 -0.07
C PRO A 98 -1.48 4.09 1.41
N VAL A 99 -1.44 2.77 1.67
CA VAL A 99 -1.24 2.26 3.04
C VAL A 99 0.26 2.29 3.36
N ARG A 100 0.66 3.23 4.22
CA ARG A 100 2.05 3.38 4.68
C ARG A 100 2.51 2.15 5.48
N LEU A 101 3.46 1.40 4.94
CA LEU A 101 4.06 0.25 5.63
C LEU A 101 5.30 0.69 6.40
N HIS A 102 5.62 -0.04 7.46
CA HIS A 102 6.73 0.30 8.34
C HIS A 102 7.30 -0.89 9.09
N THR A 103 8.59 -0.75 9.39
CA THR A 103 9.34 -1.64 10.28
C THR A 103 10.07 -0.78 11.29
N ILE A 104 9.87 -1.10 12.58
CA ILE A 104 10.57 -0.46 13.70
C ILE A 104 11.15 -1.56 14.56
N THR A 105 12.47 -1.52 14.74
CA THR A 105 13.19 -2.55 15.49
C THR A 105 14.35 -1.93 16.28
N PRO A 106 14.50 -2.24 17.58
CA PRO A 106 13.54 -2.97 18.42
C PRO A 106 12.28 -2.14 18.72
N ARG A 107 11.25 -2.77 19.31
CA ARG A 107 10.04 -2.08 19.82
C ARG A 107 10.07 -1.84 21.34
N THR A 108 11.18 -2.20 21.97
CA THR A 108 11.42 -2.01 23.40
C THR A 108 12.91 -1.74 23.62
N GLY A 109 13.25 -1.01 24.68
CA GLY A 109 14.65 -0.76 25.03
C GLY A 109 14.79 0.28 26.13
N ILE A 110 16.02 0.44 26.60
CA ILE A 110 16.37 1.41 27.64
C ILE A 110 16.74 2.77 27.04
N ILE A 111 16.87 3.80 27.88
CA ILE A 111 17.42 5.11 27.48
C ILE A 111 18.75 4.93 26.73
N GLY A 112 18.94 5.65 25.61
CA GLY A 112 20.14 5.58 24.78
C GLY A 112 20.18 4.40 23.80
N SER A 113 19.22 3.46 23.87
CA SER A 113 19.10 2.38 22.90
C SER A 113 18.87 2.93 21.49
N THR A 114 19.48 2.30 20.49
CA THR A 114 19.26 2.67 19.09
C THR A 114 18.02 1.98 18.54
N VAL A 115 17.15 2.74 17.87
CA VAL A 115 15.99 2.26 17.14
C VAL A 115 16.23 2.46 15.65
N THR A 116 15.94 1.43 14.86
CA THR A 116 16.00 1.47 13.39
C THR A 116 14.59 1.52 12.81
N LEU A 117 14.42 2.40 11.82
CA LEU A 117 13.19 2.69 11.12
C LEU A 117 13.36 2.43 9.62
N SER A 118 12.38 1.77 9.02
CA SER A 118 12.20 1.66 7.57
C SER A 118 10.71 1.75 7.24
N GLY A 119 10.37 2.17 6.02
CA GLY A 119 8.97 2.24 5.58
C GLY A 119 8.83 2.49 4.08
N THR A 120 7.60 2.31 3.58
CA THR A 120 7.20 2.53 2.17
C THR A 120 5.87 3.27 2.10
N ASP A 121 5.51 3.73 0.90
CA ASP A 121 4.22 4.36 0.59
C ASP A 121 3.99 5.71 1.27
N PHE A 122 5.07 6.39 1.67
CA PHE A 122 5.07 7.80 2.04
C PHE A 122 5.14 8.68 0.77
N GLU A 123 5.00 9.99 0.94
CA GLU A 123 5.20 10.93 -0.16
C GLU A 123 6.58 10.71 -0.84
N PRO A 124 6.66 10.55 -2.17
CA PRO A 124 7.93 10.42 -2.88
C PRO A 124 8.84 11.65 -2.81
N SER A 125 10.16 11.41 -2.68
CA SER A 125 11.20 12.47 -2.65
C SER A 125 10.90 13.59 -1.64
N ALA A 126 10.32 13.21 -0.50
CA ALA A 126 9.85 14.13 0.53
C ALA A 126 10.59 13.91 1.84
N LYS A 127 10.72 15.00 2.60
CA LYS A 127 11.28 14.97 3.96
C LYS A 127 10.23 14.40 4.92
N LEU A 128 10.66 13.49 5.79
CA LEU A 128 9.85 12.92 6.86
C LEU A 128 10.16 13.58 8.20
N ASP A 129 9.10 13.76 8.99
CA ASP A 129 9.17 14.16 10.38
C ASP A 129 9.13 12.92 11.28
N ILE A 130 10.17 12.77 12.10
CA ILE A 130 10.28 11.73 13.12
C ILE A 130 10.07 12.36 14.49
N VAL A 131 9.11 11.83 15.25
CA VAL A 131 8.78 12.29 16.61
C VAL A 131 8.73 11.10 17.56
N PHE A 132 9.49 11.17 18.65
CA PHE A 132 9.37 10.26 19.78
C PHE A 132 8.51 10.94 20.85
N ASN A 133 7.26 10.49 20.98
CA ASN A 133 6.23 11.06 21.83
C ASN A 133 5.93 12.54 21.52
N THR A 134 6.67 13.45 22.15
CA THR A 134 6.58 14.91 22.00
C THR A 134 7.90 15.56 21.59
N THR A 135 8.99 14.79 21.45
CA THR A 135 10.33 15.30 21.10
C THR A 135 10.74 14.86 19.70
N ASN A 136 11.54 15.70 19.03
CA ASN A 136 12.17 15.36 17.76
C ASN A 136 13.58 14.83 18.04
N PRO A 137 13.80 13.49 17.97
CA PRO A 137 15.14 12.95 18.18
C PRO A 137 16.04 13.30 16.99
N THR A 138 17.34 13.41 17.25
CA THR A 138 18.33 13.48 16.16
C THR A 138 18.40 12.12 15.46
N THR A 139 18.14 12.12 14.16
CA THR A 139 18.20 10.91 13.33
C THR A 139 19.55 10.78 12.63
N THR A 140 19.88 9.57 12.21
CA THR A 140 20.93 9.29 11.23
C THR A 140 20.30 8.55 10.04
N PRO A 141 20.29 9.13 8.83
CA PRO A 141 20.76 10.47 8.48
C PRO A 141 19.99 11.60 9.19
N ALA A 142 20.60 12.79 9.28
CA ALA A 142 20.01 13.96 9.94
C ALA A 142 18.73 14.46 9.25
N GLU A 143 18.67 14.31 7.92
CA GLU A 143 17.44 14.47 7.15
C GLU A 143 16.99 13.11 6.66
N VAL A 144 15.76 12.77 7.00
CA VAL A 144 15.11 11.55 6.51
C VAL A 144 14.32 11.93 5.27
N ILE A 145 14.77 11.47 4.11
CA ILE A 145 14.15 11.75 2.82
C ILE A 145 13.77 10.41 2.19
N THR A 146 12.55 10.32 1.67
CA THR A 146 12.08 9.15 0.94
C THR A 146 12.67 9.09 -0.46
N SER A 147 12.73 7.90 -1.04
CA SER A 147 13.07 7.69 -2.44
C SER A 147 11.99 8.25 -3.37
N ASP A 148 12.25 8.18 -4.68
CA ASP A 148 11.31 8.47 -5.78
C ASP A 148 10.05 7.59 -5.79
N ILE A 149 10.04 6.50 -5.01
CA ILE A 149 8.89 5.63 -4.79
C ILE A 149 8.34 5.73 -3.35
N GLY A 150 8.76 6.72 -2.57
CA GLY A 150 8.22 6.94 -1.22
C GLY A 150 8.76 5.99 -0.15
N ALA A 151 9.92 5.35 -0.39
CA ALA A 151 10.54 4.40 0.54
C ALA A 151 11.72 5.01 1.31
N PHE A 152 11.96 4.56 2.54
CA PHE A 152 13.17 4.87 3.30
C PHE A 152 13.62 3.65 4.10
N THR A 153 14.92 3.52 4.35
CA THR A 153 15.46 2.38 5.07
C THR A 153 16.69 2.74 5.90
N GLY A 154 16.88 2.04 7.02
CA GLY A 154 18.09 2.14 7.83
C GLY A 154 18.22 3.47 8.59
N VAL A 155 17.14 4.23 8.73
CA VAL A 155 17.12 5.45 9.53
C VAL A 155 17.19 5.07 10.99
N THR A 156 18.09 5.68 11.76
CA THR A 156 18.22 5.38 13.19
C THR A 156 18.09 6.63 14.06
N PHE A 157 17.69 6.43 15.31
CA PHE A 157 17.80 7.43 16.37
C PHE A 157 17.97 6.73 17.71
N THR A 158 18.44 7.46 18.74
CA THR A 158 18.56 6.93 20.10
C THR A 158 17.42 7.39 20.99
N ILE A 159 16.98 6.52 21.90
CA ILE A 159 15.96 6.89 22.90
C ILE A 159 16.50 8.06 23.76
N PRO A 160 15.79 9.21 23.81
CA PRO A 160 16.25 10.38 24.55
C PRO A 160 16.45 10.11 26.05
N ALA A 161 17.24 10.96 26.71
CA ALA A 161 17.36 10.93 28.17
C ALA A 161 16.03 11.32 28.86
N ASN A 162 15.96 11.05 30.17
CA ASN A 162 14.82 11.40 31.04
C ASN A 162 13.47 10.82 30.58
N GLN A 163 13.47 9.59 30.05
CA GLN A 163 12.26 8.83 29.75
C GLN A 163 12.06 7.78 30.83
N PRO A 164 11.12 7.98 31.78
CA PRO A 164 10.74 6.92 32.71
C PRO A 164 10.24 5.68 31.97
N ASP A 165 10.25 4.55 32.64
CA ASP A 165 9.64 3.32 32.15
C ASP A 165 8.17 3.55 31.75
N GLY A 166 7.81 3.05 30.57
CA GLY A 166 6.45 3.19 30.07
C GLY A 166 6.31 3.07 28.57
N SER A 167 5.07 3.27 28.12
CA SER A 167 4.69 3.21 26.71
C SER A 167 4.78 4.57 26.05
N TYR A 168 5.58 4.65 24.99
CA TYR A 168 5.78 5.84 24.16
C TYR A 168 5.30 5.57 22.73
N VAL A 169 5.12 6.65 21.96
CA VAL A 169 4.68 6.57 20.56
C VAL A 169 5.75 7.16 19.66
N ILE A 170 6.24 6.37 18.71
CA ILE A 170 7.03 6.85 17.59
C ILE A 170 6.07 7.24 16.47
N LYS A 171 6.21 8.47 15.96
CA LYS A 171 5.49 8.96 14.79
C LYS A 171 6.49 9.16 13.66
N VAL A 172 6.10 8.71 12.47
CA VAL A 172 6.82 8.96 11.22
C VAL A 172 5.79 9.51 10.25
N SER A 173 5.99 10.72 9.75
CA SER A 173 4.99 11.40 8.91
C SER A 173 5.61 12.24 7.79
N ASP A 174 4.89 12.30 6.68
CA ASP A 174 5.03 13.30 5.61
C ASP A 174 3.95 14.39 5.77
N LYS A 175 3.86 15.32 4.82
CA LYS A 175 2.88 16.42 4.87
C LYS A 175 1.42 15.96 4.77
N PHE A 176 1.16 14.74 4.30
CA PHE A 176 -0.17 14.15 4.17
C PHE A 176 -0.50 13.20 5.33
N GLY A 177 0.35 13.12 6.35
CA GLY A 177 0.14 12.28 7.52
C GLY A 177 1.18 11.19 7.68
N GLY A 178 0.88 10.17 8.48
CA GLY A 178 1.88 9.20 8.85
C GLY A 178 1.39 8.09 9.74
N ILE A 179 2.34 7.32 10.22
CA ILE A 179 2.13 6.16 11.09
C ILE A 179 2.40 6.53 12.55
N LYS A 180 1.80 5.76 13.45
CA LYS A 180 2.08 5.80 14.89
C LYS A 180 2.36 4.38 15.37
N VAL A 181 3.45 4.21 16.11
CA VAL A 181 3.90 2.90 16.59
C VAL A 181 4.23 2.99 18.07
N ASN A 182 3.74 2.03 18.85
CA ASN A 182 4.07 1.96 20.27
C ASN A 182 5.48 1.42 20.47
N TYR A 183 6.22 2.04 21.39
CA TYR A 183 7.55 1.63 21.84
C TYR A 183 7.58 1.57 23.37
N GLN A 184 8.14 0.53 23.95
CA GLN A 184 8.26 0.41 25.41
C GLN A 184 9.65 0.82 25.88
N VAL A 185 9.71 1.80 26.78
CA VAL A 185 10.93 2.10 27.53
C VAL A 185 10.91 1.30 28.82
N THR A 186 12.01 0.60 29.10
CA THR A 186 12.19 -0.22 30.30
C THR A 186 13.53 0.12 30.96
N SER A 187 13.65 -0.09 32.27
CA SER A 187 14.90 0.03 33.02
C SER A 187 15.77 -1.22 32.94
#